data_AF-A0A2G5EHM8-F1
#
_entry.id   AF-A0A2G5EHM8-F1
#
_cell.length_a   1.000
_cell.length_b   1.000
_cell.length_c   1.000
_cell.angle_alpha   90.00
_cell.angle_beta   90.00
_cell.angle_gamma   90.00
#
_symmetry.space_group_name_H-M   'P 1'
#
loop_
_entity.id
_entity.type
_entity.pdbx_description
1 polymer ?
#
loop_
_entity_poly.entity_id
_entity_poly.type
_entity_poly.pdbx_seq_one_letter_code
_entity_poly.pdbx_strand_id
1 'polypeptide(L)'
;MSVEVRNDGYPRATSDCLGQNFAEMFNIKFEDNKGQRCMVWPNRYAPMTYWGACLFYRICSYDMRGILDACINTVKTLNEAGFRAAEDLRENYPPRWKYSYLEMKGVPVRIEIVPKDMAKNQDHVVQHDNSSKMDIPTSDLVERGNDILDNIQQSMFDAARQKRDACIKVAYTWEEFITALNEKKLILAPWCDEEEVEKKVKAHTKAEMGACKTLCTPLDQPDLAEGMPAKKWTYWGRSY
;
A
#
# COMPACT_ATOMS: atom_id res chain seq x y z
N MET A 1 13.55 2.72 -9.83
CA MET A 1 12.47 3.70 -9.57
C MET A 1 11.13 3.04 -9.87
N SER A 2 10.61 2.29 -8.88
CA SER A 2 9.37 1.54 -9.00
C SER A 2 8.19 2.45 -8.65
N VAL A 3 7.30 2.70 -9.62
CA VAL A 3 6.06 3.46 -9.41
C VAL A 3 4.90 2.52 -9.69
N GLU A 4 4.14 2.18 -8.65
CA GLU A 4 2.86 1.49 -8.81
C GLU A 4 1.75 2.52 -9.06
N VAL A 5 1.16 2.47 -10.24
CA VAL A 5 0.04 3.33 -10.66
C VAL A 5 -1.26 2.55 -10.45
N ARG A 6 -2.26 3.12 -9.77
CA ARG A 6 -3.64 2.58 -9.71
C ARG A 6 -4.42 2.99 -10.97
N ASN A 7 -5.58 2.37 -11.17
CA ASN A 7 -6.47 2.57 -12.32
C ASN A 7 -6.75 4.01 -12.74
N ASP A 8 -6.73 4.93 -11.79
CA ASP A 8 -7.04 6.33 -12.01
C ASP A 8 -5.79 7.23 -12.12
N GLY A 9 -4.62 6.64 -12.37
CA GLY A 9 -3.41 7.38 -12.74
C GLY A 9 -2.72 8.17 -11.62
N TYR A 10 -2.96 7.88 -10.35
CA TYR A 10 -2.36 8.63 -9.25
C TYR A 10 -0.85 8.32 -9.07
N PRO A 11 0.06 9.33 -9.08
CA PRO A 11 1.46 9.13 -8.73
C PRO A 11 1.58 8.83 -7.22
N ARG A 12 1.98 7.61 -6.85
CA ARG A 12 2.06 7.18 -5.44
C ARG A 12 3.22 7.86 -4.69
N ALA A 13 4.30 8.16 -5.38
CA ALA A 13 5.42 8.96 -4.91
C ALA A 13 6.14 9.52 -6.15
N THR A 14 6.51 10.79 -6.13
CA THR A 14 7.53 11.32 -7.05
C THR A 14 8.86 11.27 -6.32
N SER A 15 9.87 10.71 -6.96
CA SER A 15 11.25 10.89 -6.52
C SER A 15 11.89 11.80 -7.55
N ASP A 16 11.71 13.10 -7.34
CA ASP A 16 12.30 14.08 -8.24
C ASP A 16 13.81 14.07 -7.99
N CYS A 17 14.58 13.64 -8.99
CA CYS A 17 16.01 13.90 -8.99
C CYS A 17 16.19 15.40 -9.29
N LEU A 18 16.03 16.24 -8.27
CA LEU A 18 16.14 17.69 -8.37
C LEU A 18 17.56 18.17 -8.72
N GLY A 19 18.53 17.27 -8.82
CA GLY A 19 19.93 17.58 -9.02
C GLY A 19 20.43 18.56 -7.95
N GLN A 20 21.21 19.55 -8.37
CA GLN A 20 21.66 20.64 -7.51
C GLN A 20 20.75 21.88 -7.58
N ASN A 21 19.71 21.88 -8.43
CA ASN A 21 18.87 23.06 -8.67
C ASN A 21 18.19 23.57 -7.39
N PHE A 22 17.81 22.67 -6.49
CA PHE A 22 17.24 23.03 -5.18
C PHE A 22 18.33 23.49 -4.19
N ALA A 23 19.53 22.88 -4.20
CA ALA A 23 20.64 23.27 -3.33
C ALA A 23 21.25 24.63 -3.72
N GLU A 24 21.25 24.97 -5.01
CA GLU A 24 21.61 26.29 -5.56
C GLU A 24 20.62 27.37 -5.11
N MET A 25 19.32 27.08 -5.20
CA MET A 25 18.26 28.02 -4.85
C MET A 25 18.24 28.40 -3.36
N PHE A 26 18.75 27.53 -2.48
CA PHE A 26 18.78 27.73 -1.02
C PHE A 26 20.20 27.78 -0.42
N ASN A 27 21.26 27.79 -1.24
CA ASN A 27 22.67 27.85 -0.86
C ASN A 27 23.09 26.81 0.20
N ILE A 28 22.56 25.59 0.13
CA ILE A 28 22.81 24.52 1.10
C ILE A 28 24.06 23.74 0.67
N LYS A 29 25.17 23.94 1.40
CA LYS A 29 26.49 23.34 1.12
C LYS A 29 26.98 22.51 2.31
N PHE A 30 27.71 21.44 2.03
CA PHE A 30 28.51 20.69 3.00
C PHE A 30 29.99 20.70 2.57
N GLU A 31 30.90 20.50 3.52
CA GLU A 31 32.33 20.42 3.26
C GLU A 31 32.73 18.96 3.15
N ASP A 32 33.40 18.59 2.05
CA ASP A 32 33.90 17.24 1.87
C ASP A 32 35.20 16.99 2.65
N ASN A 33 35.68 15.75 2.66
CA ASN A 33 36.91 15.37 3.37
C ASN A 33 38.20 15.99 2.78
N LYS A 34 38.09 16.82 1.74
CA LYS A 34 39.21 17.57 1.11
C LYS A 34 39.07 19.09 1.33
N GLY A 35 38.10 19.54 2.13
CA GLY A 35 37.85 20.96 2.41
C GLY A 35 37.09 21.69 1.29
N GLN A 36 36.52 20.96 0.33
CA GLN A 36 35.80 21.53 -0.80
C GLN A 36 34.30 21.63 -0.49
N ARG A 37 33.70 22.80 -0.71
CA ARG A 37 32.27 23.03 -0.47
C ARG A 37 31.43 22.46 -1.61
N CYS A 38 30.69 21.39 -1.32
CA CYS A 38 29.84 20.65 -2.26
C CYS A 38 28.35 20.77 -1.88
N MET A 39 27.44 20.54 -2.83
CA MET A 39 25.99 20.68 -2.61
C MET A 39 25.33 19.40 -2.11
N VAL A 40 24.43 19.53 -1.12
CA VAL A 40 23.75 18.41 -0.46
C VAL A 40 22.63 17.85 -1.33
N TRP A 41 22.53 16.51 -1.40
CA TRP A 41 21.39 15.80 -1.99
C TRP A 41 20.31 15.56 -0.92
N PRO A 42 19.09 16.09 -1.06
CA PRO A 42 18.02 15.84 -0.10
C PRO A 42 17.13 14.66 -0.54
N ASN A 43 17.13 13.59 0.25
CA ASN A 43 16.11 12.54 0.18
C ASN A 43 15.24 12.57 1.46
N ARG A 44 13.91 12.67 1.34
CA ARG A 44 12.96 12.44 2.43
C ARG A 44 11.96 11.35 2.04
N TYR A 45 11.74 10.40 2.93
CA TYR A 45 10.62 9.46 2.87
C TYR A 45 9.62 9.79 3.99
N ALA A 46 8.34 9.75 3.63
CA ALA A 46 7.18 10.02 4.47
C ALA A 46 6.90 8.85 5.46
N PRO A 47 6.18 9.11 6.57
CA PRO A 47 6.03 8.16 7.67
C PRO A 47 4.85 7.21 7.41
N MET A 48 5.07 6.13 6.68
CA MET A 48 4.19 4.95 6.72
C MET A 48 4.89 3.70 6.18
N THR A 49 6.14 3.51 6.57
CA THR A 49 6.87 2.29 6.25
C THR A 49 7.74 1.94 7.44
N TYR A 50 7.77 0.65 7.76
CA TYR A 50 8.35 0.01 8.94
C TYR A 50 7.48 0.05 10.20
N TRP A 51 7.61 -1.04 10.96
CA TRP A 51 7.04 -1.35 12.28
C TRP A 51 5.73 -2.16 12.27
N GLY A 52 5.89 -3.47 12.45
CA GLY A 52 4.99 -4.42 13.11
C GLY A 52 3.47 -4.26 12.94
N ALA A 53 2.85 -5.22 12.27
CA ALA A 53 1.86 -6.05 12.96
C ALA A 53 0.92 -5.34 13.97
N CYS A 54 -0.16 -4.71 13.53
CA CYS A 54 -1.21 -4.25 14.44
C CYS A 54 -2.14 -5.41 14.77
N LEU A 55 -2.19 -5.86 16.01
CA LEU A 55 -3.08 -6.92 16.46
C LEU A 55 -3.93 -6.39 17.62
N PHE A 56 -5.22 -6.13 17.39
CA PHE A 56 -6.10 -5.55 18.42
C PHE A 56 -7.02 -6.61 19.03
N TYR A 57 -7.22 -6.47 20.34
CA TYR A 57 -7.61 -7.55 21.22
C TYR A 57 -8.99 -7.35 21.90
N ARG A 58 -9.76 -8.45 21.91
CA ARG A 58 -10.96 -8.90 22.68
C ARG A 58 -12.24 -8.07 22.84
N ILE A 59 -13.33 -8.86 22.85
CA ILE A 59 -14.41 -8.68 23.82
C ILE A 59 -14.66 -9.93 24.65
N CYS A 60 -14.80 -9.78 25.97
CA CYS A 60 -15.39 -10.83 26.80
C CYS A 60 -16.82 -10.44 27.16
N SER A 61 -17.74 -11.33 26.83
CA SER A 61 -18.98 -11.47 27.57
C SER A 61 -18.67 -12.22 28.87
N TYR A 62 -18.92 -11.58 30.01
CA TYR A 62 -18.86 -12.09 31.39
C TYR A 62 -17.53 -12.02 32.16
N ASP A 63 -17.68 -11.49 33.39
CA ASP A 63 -16.70 -11.23 34.45
C ASP A 63 -16.02 -12.51 34.95
N MET A 64 -14.71 -12.61 34.69
CA MET A 64 -13.78 -13.55 35.31
C MET A 64 -12.39 -12.88 35.31
N ARG A 65 -11.77 -12.64 36.47
CA ARG A 65 -10.41 -12.04 36.55
C ARG A 65 -9.37 -12.78 35.70
N GLY A 66 -9.42 -14.10 35.67
CA GLY A 66 -8.48 -14.92 34.89
C GLY A 66 -8.56 -14.69 33.38
N ILE A 67 -9.71 -14.23 32.90
CA ILE A 67 -9.90 -13.81 31.51
C ILE A 67 -9.07 -12.55 31.26
N LEU A 68 -9.21 -11.51 32.09
CA LEU A 68 -8.47 -10.25 31.96
C LEU A 68 -6.96 -10.47 32.05
N ASP A 69 -6.54 -11.30 33.00
CA ASP A 69 -5.13 -11.65 33.19
C ASP A 69 -4.55 -12.35 31.96
N ALA A 70 -5.28 -13.34 31.42
CA ALA A 70 -4.84 -14.07 30.22
C ALA A 70 -4.53 -13.11 29.08
N CYS A 71 -5.27 -12.01 28.96
CA CYS A 71 -5.03 -11.11 27.85
C CYS A 71 -4.05 -10.00 28.03
N ILE A 72 -3.94 -9.47 29.24
CA ILE A 72 -2.80 -8.61 29.56
C ILE A 72 -1.52 -9.40 29.27
N ASN A 73 -1.49 -10.70 29.63
CA ASN A 73 -0.37 -11.58 29.33
C ASN A 73 -0.18 -11.82 27.82
N THR A 74 -1.23 -12.15 27.06
CA THR A 74 -1.12 -12.33 25.59
C THR A 74 -0.59 -11.07 24.90
N VAL A 75 -1.13 -9.89 25.24
CA VAL A 75 -0.67 -8.61 24.67
C VAL A 75 0.78 -8.34 25.04
N LYS A 76 1.16 -8.58 26.30
CA LYS A 76 2.54 -8.44 26.75
C LYS A 76 3.49 -9.34 25.95
N THR A 77 3.17 -10.63 25.81
CA THR A 77 3.96 -11.59 25.03
C THR A 77 4.13 -11.14 23.58
N LEU A 78 3.06 -10.67 22.95
CA LEU A 78 3.10 -10.17 21.58
C LEU A 78 3.96 -8.89 21.47
N ASN A 79 3.81 -7.95 22.40
CA ASN A 79 4.62 -6.73 22.42
C ASN A 79 6.10 -7.02 22.65
N GLU A 80 6.44 -7.95 23.54
CA GLU A 80 7.82 -8.42 23.77
C GLU A 80 8.41 -9.11 22.52
N ALA A 81 7.56 -9.76 21.72
CA ALA A 81 7.93 -10.33 20.43
C ALA A 81 7.97 -9.31 19.27
N GLY A 82 7.71 -8.02 19.53
CA GLY A 82 7.81 -6.93 18.54
C GLY A 82 6.52 -6.63 17.76
N PHE A 83 5.40 -7.25 18.13
CA PHE A 83 4.10 -6.90 17.58
C PHE A 83 3.58 -5.59 18.19
N ARG A 84 2.72 -4.85 17.49
CA ARG A 84 1.94 -3.77 18.07
C ARG A 84 0.59 -4.33 18.51
N ALA A 85 0.53 -4.82 19.74
CA ALA A 85 -0.69 -5.39 20.31
C ALA A 85 -1.31 -4.46 21.36
N ALA A 86 -2.65 -4.37 21.35
CA ALA A 86 -3.39 -3.56 22.32
C ALA A 86 -4.76 -4.18 22.66
N GLU A 87 -5.11 -4.14 23.94
CA GLU A 87 -6.36 -4.64 24.50
C GLU A 87 -7.50 -3.61 24.55
N ASP A 88 -8.72 -4.08 24.29
CA ASP A 88 -9.96 -3.33 24.55
C ASP A 88 -10.72 -3.91 25.76
N LEU A 89 -10.36 -3.47 26.96
CA LEU A 89 -10.99 -3.89 28.22
C LEU A 89 -12.25 -3.10 28.60
N ARG A 90 -12.73 -2.19 27.73
CA ARG A 90 -13.87 -1.31 28.07
C ARG A 90 -15.15 -2.11 28.28
N GLU A 91 -15.72 -2.09 29.48
CA GLU A 91 -16.93 -2.88 29.79
C GLU A 91 -18.22 -2.27 29.24
N ASN A 92 -18.23 -0.96 28.99
CA ASN A 92 -19.40 -0.23 28.53
C ASN A 92 -19.79 -0.47 27.06
N TYR A 93 -19.02 -1.28 26.33
CA TYR A 93 -19.30 -1.62 24.93
C TYR A 93 -19.50 -3.13 24.74
N PRO A 94 -20.60 -3.54 24.06
CA PRO A 94 -20.85 -4.95 23.81
C PRO A 94 -19.86 -5.53 22.79
N PRO A 95 -19.66 -6.87 22.80
CA PRO A 95 -18.83 -7.60 21.84
C PRO A 95 -18.88 -7.11 20.40
N ARG A 96 -20.09 -7.16 19.87
CA ARG A 96 -20.35 -6.83 18.48
C ARG A 96 -19.95 -5.41 18.09
N TRP A 97 -20.04 -4.45 19.02
CA TRP A 97 -19.65 -3.07 18.74
C TRP A 97 -18.13 -2.95 18.58
N LYS A 98 -17.35 -3.58 19.45
CA LYS A 98 -15.89 -3.51 19.36
C LYS A 98 -15.36 -4.24 18.12
N TYR A 99 -15.97 -5.36 17.70
CA TYR A 99 -15.64 -6.01 16.43
C TYR A 99 -15.76 -5.04 15.25
N SER A 100 -16.93 -4.37 15.15
CA SER A 100 -17.17 -3.38 14.11
C SER A 100 -16.21 -2.20 14.21
N TYR A 101 -15.90 -1.74 15.43
CA TYR A 101 -14.93 -0.65 15.63
C TYR A 101 -13.54 -1.01 15.11
N LEU A 102 -13.05 -2.21 15.41
CA LEU A 102 -11.74 -2.70 14.94
C LEU A 102 -11.72 -2.89 13.42
N GLU A 103 -12.80 -3.42 12.85
CA GLU A 103 -12.94 -3.58 11.40
C GLU A 103 -12.94 -2.20 10.70
N MET A 104 -13.64 -1.21 11.24
CA MET A 104 -13.62 0.16 10.72
C MET A 104 -12.24 0.82 10.82
N LYS A 105 -11.44 0.45 11.82
CA LYS A 105 -10.06 0.92 11.99
C LYS A 105 -9.06 0.20 11.08
N GLY A 106 -9.50 -0.83 10.34
CA GLY A 106 -8.64 -1.60 9.44
C GLY A 106 -7.59 -2.41 10.19
N VAL A 107 -7.90 -2.88 11.40
CA VAL A 107 -7.00 -3.77 12.14
C VAL A 107 -6.87 -5.09 11.37
N PRO A 108 -5.67 -5.55 11.02
CA PRO A 108 -5.51 -6.73 10.16
C PRO A 108 -5.86 -8.05 10.88
N VAL A 109 -5.60 -8.15 12.19
CA VAL A 109 -5.84 -9.36 12.98
C VAL A 109 -6.52 -9.03 14.30
N ARG A 110 -7.55 -9.80 14.64
CA ARG A 110 -8.22 -9.79 15.93
C ARG A 110 -8.05 -11.12 16.64
N ILE A 111 -7.71 -11.08 17.93
CA ILE A 111 -7.69 -12.27 18.79
C ILE A 111 -8.85 -12.19 19.78
N GLU A 112 -9.61 -13.28 19.87
CA GLU A 112 -10.73 -13.47 20.76
C GLU A 112 -10.35 -14.48 21.84
N ILE A 113 -10.42 -14.07 23.11
CA ILE A 113 -10.17 -14.96 24.25
C ILE A 113 -11.50 -15.26 24.91
N VAL A 114 -11.83 -16.53 24.90
CA VAL A 114 -13.06 -17.06 25.51
C VAL A 114 -12.71 -18.21 26.44
N PRO A 115 -13.51 -18.44 27.50
CA PRO A 115 -13.24 -19.52 28.47
C PRO A 115 -13.03 -20.90 27.84
N LYS A 116 -13.77 -21.17 26.76
CA LYS A 116 -13.73 -22.44 26.03
C LYS A 116 -12.36 -22.72 25.40
N ASP A 117 -11.72 -21.69 24.85
CA ASP A 117 -10.45 -21.84 24.13
C ASP A 117 -9.27 -21.73 25.11
N MET A 118 -9.42 -20.95 26.18
CA MET A 118 -8.50 -20.97 27.32
C MET A 118 -8.38 -22.37 27.94
N ALA A 119 -9.50 -23.08 28.10
CA ALA A 119 -9.49 -24.46 28.61
C ALA A 119 -8.72 -25.45 27.69
N LYS A 120 -8.48 -25.06 26.44
CA LYS A 120 -7.72 -25.84 25.44
C LYS A 120 -6.31 -25.29 25.20
N ASN A 121 -5.90 -24.22 25.89
CA ASN A 121 -4.66 -23.47 25.62
C ASN A 121 -4.55 -23.02 24.15
N GLN A 122 -5.65 -22.46 23.62
CA GLN A 122 -5.74 -21.96 22.25
C GLN A 122 -6.30 -20.54 22.23
N ASP A 123 -5.87 -19.79 21.22
CA ASP A 123 -6.32 -18.44 20.90
C ASP A 123 -7.14 -18.47 19.60
N HIS A 124 -8.31 -17.85 19.62
CA HIS A 124 -9.15 -17.72 18.43
C HIS A 124 -8.75 -16.47 17.65
N VAL A 125 -8.26 -16.65 16.43
CA VAL A 125 -7.71 -15.58 15.58
C VAL A 125 -8.63 -15.34 14.38
N VAL A 126 -8.94 -14.07 14.11
CA VAL A 126 -9.78 -13.63 12.99
C VAL A 126 -9.01 -12.63 12.13
N GLN A 127 -8.94 -12.88 10.82
CA GLN A 127 -8.29 -12.00 9.85
C GLN A 127 -9.31 -11.04 9.21
N HIS A 128 -8.90 -9.79 8.98
CA HIS A 128 -9.79 -8.76 8.45
C HIS A 128 -9.99 -8.82 6.93
N ASP A 129 -8.93 -9.08 6.17
CA ASP A 129 -8.93 -9.08 4.70
C ASP A 129 -9.92 -10.09 4.09
N ASN A 130 -10.06 -11.26 4.73
CA ASN A 130 -10.83 -12.38 4.21
C ASN A 130 -11.86 -12.95 5.21
N SER A 131 -11.97 -12.38 6.42
CA SER A 131 -12.84 -12.87 7.50
C SER A 131 -12.60 -14.33 7.93
N SER A 132 -11.42 -14.89 7.62
CA SER A 132 -11.05 -16.24 8.05
C SER A 132 -10.86 -16.30 9.56
N LYS A 133 -11.12 -17.49 10.11
CA LYS A 133 -11.06 -17.78 11.54
C LYS A 133 -10.24 -19.03 11.76
N MET A 134 -9.39 -19.02 12.77
CA MET A 134 -8.57 -20.17 13.11
C MET A 134 -8.24 -20.19 14.59
N ASP A 135 -8.13 -21.40 15.13
CA ASP A 135 -7.68 -21.63 16.50
C ASP A 135 -6.18 -21.96 16.45
N ILE A 136 -5.38 -21.20 17.18
CA ILE A 136 -3.92 -21.38 17.24
C ILE A 136 -3.53 -21.74 18.68
N PRO A 137 -2.69 -22.76 18.92
CA PRO A 137 -2.14 -23.00 20.26
C PRO A 137 -1.45 -21.75 20.80
N THR A 138 -1.68 -21.39 22.06
CA THR A 138 -1.13 -20.16 22.63
C THR A 138 0.40 -20.12 22.60
N SER A 139 1.05 -21.29 22.63
CA SER A 139 2.50 -21.43 22.45
C SER A 139 3.01 -20.95 21.09
N ASP A 140 2.18 -21.09 20.06
CA ASP A 140 2.56 -20.89 18.66
C ASP A 140 2.13 -19.50 18.16
N LEU A 141 1.46 -18.71 19.00
CA LEU A 141 0.82 -17.46 18.61
C LEU A 141 1.82 -16.43 18.06
N VAL A 142 3.02 -16.37 18.63
CA VAL A 142 4.08 -15.44 18.19
C VAL A 142 4.64 -15.85 16.83
N GLU A 143 4.93 -17.14 16.64
CA GLU A 143 5.46 -17.67 15.38
C GLU A 143 4.42 -17.51 14.27
N ARG A 144 3.21 -18.04 14.50
CA ARG A 144 2.10 -17.97 13.54
C ARG A 144 1.65 -16.54 13.30
N GLY A 145 1.79 -15.66 14.29
CA GLY A 145 1.50 -14.23 14.20
C GLY A 145 2.22 -13.57 13.02
N ASN A 146 3.51 -13.84 12.83
CA ASN A 146 4.29 -13.27 11.72
C ASN A 146 3.79 -13.80 10.37
N ASP A 147 3.63 -15.12 10.26
CA ASP A 147 3.16 -15.75 9.02
C ASP A 147 1.81 -15.20 8.58
N ILE A 148 0.88 -14.98 9.52
CA ILE A 148 -0.44 -14.42 9.21
C ILE A 148 -0.31 -13.04 8.58
N LEU A 149 0.52 -12.19 9.17
CA LEU A 149 0.65 -10.80 8.74
C LEU A 149 1.39 -10.69 7.41
N ASP A 150 2.42 -11.51 7.20
CA ASP A 150 3.11 -11.62 5.92
C ASP A 150 2.17 -12.11 4.83
N ASN A 151 1.34 -13.11 5.14
CA ASN A 151 0.33 -13.61 4.21
C ASN A 151 -0.74 -12.55 3.88
N ILE A 152 -1.23 -11.79 4.86
CA ILE A 152 -2.18 -10.68 4.63
C ILE A 152 -1.53 -9.61 3.74
N GLN A 153 -0.29 -9.22 4.04
CA GLN A 153 0.43 -8.22 3.26
C GLN A 153 0.62 -8.69 1.80
N GLN A 154 1.04 -9.94 1.62
CA GLN A 154 1.27 -10.53 0.31
C GLN A 154 -0.05 -10.71 -0.47
N SER A 155 -1.11 -11.21 0.17
CA SER A 155 -2.42 -11.40 -0.47
C SER A 155 -3.02 -10.08 -0.95
N MET A 156 -2.95 -9.03 -0.11
CA MET A 156 -3.43 -7.70 -0.47
C MET A 156 -2.60 -7.06 -1.58
N PHE A 157 -1.28 -7.26 -1.56
CA PHE A 157 -0.39 -6.82 -2.62
C PHE A 157 -0.71 -7.51 -3.95
N ASP A 158 -0.82 -8.83 -3.95
CA ASP A 158 -1.09 -9.61 -5.15
C ASP A 158 -2.48 -9.29 -5.73
N ALA A 159 -3.50 -9.16 -4.88
CA ALA A 159 -4.83 -8.76 -5.31
C ALA A 159 -4.83 -7.35 -5.92
N ALA A 160 -4.08 -6.40 -5.34
CA ALA A 160 -3.95 -5.06 -5.88
C ALA A 160 -3.17 -5.04 -7.20
N ARG A 161 -2.10 -5.83 -7.30
CA ARG A 161 -1.28 -5.98 -8.50
C ARG A 161 -2.08 -6.60 -9.65
N GLN A 162 -2.81 -7.69 -9.40
CA GLN A 162 -3.68 -8.32 -10.40
C GLN A 162 -4.75 -7.35 -10.90
N LYS A 163 -5.39 -6.60 -9.99
CA LYS A 163 -6.38 -5.57 -10.38
C LYS A 163 -5.76 -4.47 -11.23
N ARG A 164 -4.57 -4.00 -10.87
CA ARG A 164 -3.83 -3.02 -11.67
C ARG A 164 -3.52 -3.58 -13.06
N ASP A 165 -2.89 -4.75 -13.11
CA ASP A 165 -2.40 -5.36 -14.36
C ASP A 165 -3.57 -5.68 -15.31
N ALA A 166 -4.71 -6.16 -14.77
CA ALA A 166 -5.93 -6.40 -15.53
C ALA A 166 -6.53 -5.14 -16.17
N CYS A 167 -6.17 -3.96 -15.65
CA CYS A 167 -6.67 -2.71 -16.16
C CYS A 167 -5.62 -1.89 -16.93
N ILE A 168 -4.43 -2.46 -17.14
CA ILE A 168 -3.49 -1.95 -18.12
C ILE A 168 -3.90 -2.45 -19.50
N LYS A 169 -4.05 -1.54 -20.46
CA LYS A 169 -4.28 -1.86 -21.86
C LYS A 169 -3.13 -1.32 -22.70
N VAL A 170 -2.45 -2.21 -23.43
CA VAL A 170 -1.49 -1.80 -24.45
C VAL A 170 -2.25 -1.31 -25.67
N ALA A 171 -1.89 -0.12 -26.17
CA ALA A 171 -2.51 0.50 -27.34
C ALA A 171 -1.43 0.94 -28.33
N TYR A 172 -1.59 0.56 -29.60
CA TYR A 172 -0.71 0.95 -30.71
C TYR A 172 -1.36 1.96 -31.65
N THR A 173 -2.70 2.04 -31.62
CA THR A 173 -3.47 2.96 -32.46
C THR A 173 -4.27 3.96 -31.61
N TRP A 174 -4.66 5.06 -32.24
CA TRP A 174 -5.50 6.07 -31.59
C TRP A 174 -6.88 5.51 -31.21
N GLU A 175 -7.45 4.61 -32.00
CA GLU A 175 -8.75 3.98 -31.74
C GLU A 175 -8.71 3.07 -30.50
N GLU A 176 -7.66 2.26 -30.37
CA GLU A 176 -7.42 1.44 -29.17
C GLU A 176 -7.22 2.32 -27.94
N PHE A 177 -6.48 3.42 -28.10
CA PHE A 177 -6.23 4.39 -27.03
C PHE A 177 -7.52 5.01 -26.51
N ILE A 178 -8.39 5.52 -27.39
CA ILE A 178 -9.67 6.14 -27.01
C ILE A 178 -10.62 5.11 -26.39
N THR A 179 -10.69 3.91 -26.94
CA THR A 179 -11.49 2.81 -26.38
C THR A 179 -11.06 2.50 -24.95
N ALA A 180 -9.77 2.29 -24.73
CA ALA A 180 -9.22 2.01 -23.40
C ALA A 180 -9.44 3.17 -22.41
N LEU A 181 -9.32 4.42 -22.88
CA LEU A 181 -9.57 5.61 -22.07
C LEU A 181 -11.04 5.69 -21.60
N ASN A 182 -11.98 5.36 -22.48
CA ASN A 182 -13.41 5.35 -22.17
C ASN A 182 -13.81 4.20 -21.25
N GLU A 183 -13.12 3.07 -21.33
CA GLU A 183 -13.22 1.94 -20.39
C GLU A 183 -12.57 2.22 -19.03
N LYS A 184 -12.00 3.43 -18.82
CA LYS A 184 -11.29 3.83 -17.60
C LYS A 184 -10.10 2.93 -17.27
N LYS A 185 -9.37 2.50 -18.30
CA LYS A 185 -8.14 1.72 -18.17
C LYS A 185 -6.91 2.61 -18.17
N LEU A 186 -5.85 2.11 -17.54
CA LEU A 186 -4.50 2.64 -17.65
C LEU A 186 -3.93 2.22 -19.00
N ILE A 187 -3.44 3.14 -19.82
CA ILE A 187 -3.03 2.84 -21.19
C ILE A 187 -1.51 2.82 -21.27
N LEU A 188 -0.91 1.75 -21.80
CA LEU A 188 0.51 1.70 -22.12
C LEU A 188 0.66 1.89 -23.64
N ALA A 189 1.26 2.99 -24.07
CA ALA A 189 1.38 3.32 -25.48
C ALA A 189 2.80 3.81 -25.84
N PRO A 190 3.29 3.51 -27.05
CA PRO A 190 4.54 4.04 -27.55
C PRO A 190 4.42 5.55 -27.78
N TRP A 191 5.39 6.32 -27.26
CA TRP A 191 5.37 7.78 -27.27
C TRP A 191 6.71 8.37 -27.74
N CYS A 192 6.63 9.48 -28.48
CA CYS A 192 7.76 10.22 -29.05
C CYS A 192 8.42 11.22 -28.08
N ASP A 193 7.87 11.38 -26.87
CA ASP A 193 8.36 12.32 -25.84
C ASP A 193 8.31 13.80 -26.27
N GLU A 194 7.35 14.15 -27.13
CA GLU A 194 7.14 15.53 -27.58
C GLU A 194 5.95 16.18 -26.87
N GLU A 195 6.18 17.36 -26.28
CA GLU A 195 5.18 18.13 -25.54
C GLU A 195 3.96 18.48 -26.40
N GLU A 196 4.16 18.79 -27.68
CA GLU A 196 3.08 19.12 -28.62
C GLU A 196 2.13 17.93 -28.85
N VAL A 197 2.65 16.70 -28.83
CA VAL A 197 1.82 15.50 -28.90
C VAL A 197 1.01 15.34 -27.62
N GLU A 198 1.61 15.57 -26.45
CA GLU A 198 0.87 15.52 -25.17
C GLU A 198 -0.25 16.57 -25.13
N LYS A 199 0.00 17.80 -25.59
CA LYS A 199 -1.02 18.86 -25.71
C LYS A 199 -2.17 18.46 -26.63
N LYS A 200 -1.86 17.86 -27.79
CA LYS A 200 -2.88 17.34 -28.72
C LYS A 200 -3.72 16.25 -28.07
N VAL A 201 -3.09 15.28 -27.40
CA VAL A 201 -3.81 14.22 -26.67
C VAL A 201 -4.73 14.82 -25.61
N LYS A 202 -4.24 15.77 -24.79
CA LYS A 202 -5.05 16.48 -23.79
C LYS A 202 -6.25 17.18 -24.41
N ALA A 203 -6.07 17.87 -25.54
CA ALA A 203 -7.14 18.58 -26.23
C ALA A 203 -8.21 17.63 -26.78
N HIS A 204 -7.81 16.52 -27.41
CA HIS A 204 -8.74 15.56 -28.03
C HIS A 204 -9.47 14.67 -27.01
N THR A 205 -8.91 14.50 -25.82
CA THR A 205 -9.45 13.60 -24.78
C THR A 205 -10.19 14.33 -23.66
N LYS A 206 -10.35 15.65 -23.79
CA LYS A 206 -11.01 16.49 -22.78
C LYS A 206 -12.49 16.12 -22.66
N ALA A 207 -12.87 15.57 -21.51
CA ALA A 207 -14.23 15.19 -21.17
C ALA A 207 -14.59 15.68 -19.75
N GLU A 208 -15.81 15.42 -19.29
CA GLU A 208 -16.27 15.80 -17.93
C GLU A 208 -15.37 15.24 -16.81
N MET A 209 -14.78 14.06 -17.00
CA MET A 209 -13.86 13.44 -16.04
C MET A 209 -12.38 13.85 -16.23
N GLY A 210 -12.11 14.98 -16.89
CA GLY A 210 -10.77 15.47 -17.15
C GLY A 210 -10.16 15.01 -18.49
N ALA A 211 -8.97 15.51 -18.78
CA ALA A 211 -8.19 15.19 -19.97
C ALA A 211 -7.15 14.09 -19.68
N CYS A 212 -6.82 13.29 -20.69
CA CYS A 212 -5.75 12.30 -20.59
C CYS A 212 -4.39 13.00 -20.56
N LYS A 213 -3.48 12.53 -19.71
CA LYS A 213 -2.09 13.01 -19.63
C LYS A 213 -1.12 11.84 -19.50
N THR A 214 0.16 12.10 -19.76
CA THR A 214 1.23 11.14 -19.42
C THR A 214 1.35 11.04 -17.91
N LEU A 215 1.51 9.81 -17.41
CA LEU A 215 1.65 9.51 -15.99
C LEU A 215 3.10 9.24 -15.65
N CYS A 216 3.67 8.20 -16.24
CA CYS A 216 5.08 7.87 -16.14
C CYS A 216 5.52 6.95 -17.28
N THR A 217 6.82 6.96 -17.55
CA THR A 217 7.48 5.97 -18.40
C THR A 217 7.92 4.80 -17.50
N PRO A 218 7.49 3.55 -17.75
CA PRO A 218 8.01 2.41 -17.01
C PRO A 218 9.53 2.29 -17.22
N LEU A 219 10.23 1.81 -16.20
CA LEU A 219 11.68 1.56 -16.31
C LEU A 219 11.97 0.36 -17.19
N ASP A 220 11.30 -0.75 -16.90
CA ASP A 220 11.38 -1.96 -17.72
C ASP A 220 10.40 -1.78 -18.89
N GLN A 221 10.96 -1.65 -20.09
CA GLN A 221 10.20 -1.39 -21.30
C GLN A 221 10.38 -2.55 -22.28
N PRO A 222 9.30 -3.02 -22.91
CA PRO A 222 9.43 -3.92 -24.04
C PRO A 222 10.07 -3.18 -25.22
N ASP A 223 10.70 -3.94 -26.12
CA ASP A 223 11.30 -3.38 -27.32
C ASP A 223 10.26 -2.62 -28.15
N LEU A 224 10.67 -1.48 -28.69
CA LEU A 224 9.85 -0.72 -29.63
C LEU A 224 9.98 -1.32 -31.01
N ALA A 225 8.88 -1.35 -31.75
CA ALA A 225 8.90 -1.80 -33.14
C ALA A 225 9.78 -0.90 -34.00
N GLU A 226 10.61 -1.51 -34.85
CA GLU A 226 11.49 -0.79 -35.77
C GLU A 226 10.66 0.09 -36.73
N GLY A 227 11.12 1.32 -36.94
CA GLY A 227 10.48 2.29 -37.85
C GLY A 227 9.38 3.15 -37.24
N MET A 228 9.02 2.97 -35.97
CA MET A 228 8.11 3.89 -35.27
C MET A 228 8.85 5.17 -34.80
N PRO A 229 8.23 6.35 -34.86
CA PRO A 229 8.79 7.59 -34.30
C PRO A 229 8.80 7.63 -32.76
N ALA A 230 8.42 6.53 -32.11
CA ALA A 230 8.36 6.41 -30.66
C ALA A 230 9.76 6.26 -30.06
N LYS A 231 9.99 6.95 -28.94
CA LYS A 231 11.25 6.89 -28.18
C LYS A 231 11.15 6.00 -26.96
N LYS A 232 9.95 5.88 -26.38
CA LYS A 232 9.71 5.14 -25.14
C LYS A 232 8.25 4.71 -25.01
N TRP A 233 8.02 3.69 -24.19
CA TRP A 233 6.68 3.34 -23.72
C TRP A 233 6.25 4.29 -22.60
N THR A 234 5.00 4.69 -22.55
CA THR A 234 4.52 5.58 -21.49
C THR A 234 3.10 5.21 -21.07
N TYR A 235 2.86 5.28 -19.76
CA TYR A 235 1.53 5.14 -19.21
C TYR A 235 0.75 6.45 -19.37
N TRP A 236 -0.49 6.31 -19.84
CA TRP A 236 -1.45 7.39 -20.04
C TRP A 236 -2.73 7.08 -19.29
N GLY A 237 -3.38 8.12 -18.80
CA GLY A 237 -4.69 8.00 -18.16
C GLY A 237 -5.31 9.35 -17.88
N ARG A 238 -6.58 9.34 -17.51
CA ARG A 238 -7.18 10.51 -16.86
C ARG A 238 -6.64 10.57 -15.45
N SER A 239 -6.23 11.76 -15.03
CA SER A 239 -5.87 12.03 -13.64
C SER A 239 -6.90 12.94 -13.01
N TYR A 240 -7.20 12.69 -11.74
CA TYR A 240 -7.92 13.63 -10.89
C TYR A 240 -7.16 14.95 -10.70
#